data_AF-A0A6G3LPX7-F1
#
_entry.id   AF-A0A6G3LPX7-F1
#
_cell.length_a   1.000
_cell.length_b   1.000
_cell.length_c   1.000
_cell.angle_alpha   90.00
_cell.angle_beta   90.00
_cell.angle_gamma   90.00
#
_symmetry.space_group_name_H-M   'P 1'
#
loop_
_entity.id
_entity.type
_entity.pdbx_description
1 polymer ?
#
loop_
_entity_poly.entity_id
_entity_poly.type
_entity_poly.pdbx_seq_one_letter_code
_entity_poly.pdbx_strand_id
1 'polypeptide(L)'
;MPNGVYAYDKVSRAWVLLDEEASPLTPKERVSVIYFDNSLCPVCRRYDEVWYPFIDSNLDALKDFGLYIAYCNWFTQNCTSLKAALTFIEYGVKASPTTVLV
;
A
#
# COMPACT_ATOMS: atom_id res chain seq x y z
N MET A 1 -4.90 10.70 2.54
CA MET A 1 -3.44 10.47 2.53
C MET A 1 -2.86 11.16 1.30
N PRO A 2 -1.67 11.80 1.36
CA PRO A 2 -0.96 12.19 0.15
C PRO A 2 -0.57 10.95 -0.67
N ASN A 3 -0.21 11.14 -1.95
CA ASN A 3 0.35 10.04 -2.73
C ASN A 3 1.66 9.57 -2.09
N GLY A 4 1.89 8.26 -2.05
CA GLY A 4 3.04 7.70 -1.37
C GLY A 4 2.97 6.19 -1.16
N VAL A 5 4.05 5.66 -0.61
CA VAL A 5 4.06 4.29 -0.08
C VAL A 5 4.03 4.37 1.44
N TYR A 6 3.11 3.65 2.04
CA TYR A 6 2.93 3.59 3.49
C TYR A 6 3.35 2.23 4.00
N ALA A 7 4.03 2.19 5.13
CA ALA A 7 4.25 0.99 5.91
C ALA A 7 3.39 1.06 7.18
N TYR A 8 2.79 -0.05 7.58
CA TYR A 8 2.07 -0.11 8.84
C TYR A 8 3.06 -0.27 10.00
N ASP A 9 3.16 0.74 10.86
CA ASP A 9 3.86 0.62 12.13
C ASP A 9 2.95 -0.06 13.16
N LYS A 10 3.30 -1.29 13.51
CA LYS A 10 2.56 -2.13 14.46
C LYS A 10 2.62 -1.59 15.90
N VAL A 11 3.63 -0.79 16.24
CA VAL A 11 3.79 -0.23 17.59
C VAL A 11 2.84 0.95 17.79
N SER A 12 2.86 1.92 16.87
CA SER A 12 1.93 3.06 16.92
C SER A 12 0.55 2.75 16.33
N ARG A 13 0.37 1.59 15.69
CA ARG A 13 -0.84 1.18 14.96
C ARG A 13 -1.26 2.18 13.88
N ALA A 14 -0.27 2.69 13.16
CA ALA A 14 -0.48 3.75 12.18
C ALA A 14 0.17 3.42 10.83
N TRP A 15 -0.42 3.94 9.76
CA TRP A 15 0.19 3.94 8.44
C TRP A 15 1.19 5.09 8.34
N VAL A 16 2.47 4.77 8.29
CA VAL A 16 3.57 5.73 8.23
C VAL A 16 4.02 5.87 6.79
N LEU A 17 4.04 7.11 6.29
CA LEU A 17 4.57 7.42 4.96
C LEU A 17 6.07 7.13 4.94
N LEU A 18 6.51 6.31 3.98
CA LEU A 18 7.93 6.08 3.74
C LEU A 18 8.56 7.26 3.01
N ASP A 19 9.87 7.42 3.17
CA ASP A 19 10.63 8.45 2.48
C ASP A 19 10.52 8.29 0.96
N GLU A 20 10.42 9.43 0.28
CA GLU A 20 10.30 9.49 -1.16
C GLU A 20 11.67 9.21 -1.81
N GLU A 21 11.69 8.27 -2.74
CA GLU A 21 12.90 7.81 -3.41
C GLU A 21 12.60 7.47 -4.87
N ALA A 22 13.60 7.58 -5.75
CA ALA A 22 13.50 7.19 -7.15
C ALA A 22 13.63 5.67 -7.35
N SER A 23 12.92 4.87 -6.55
CA SER A 23 12.92 3.41 -6.57
C SER A 23 11.53 2.88 -6.18
N PRO A 24 11.09 1.71 -6.70
CA PRO A 24 9.86 1.08 -6.22
C PRO A 24 10.00 0.57 -4.77
N LEU A 25 8.88 0.24 -4.13
CA LEU A 25 8.88 -0.45 -2.84
C LEU A 25 9.60 -1.80 -2.96
N THR A 26 10.63 -1.97 -2.16
CA THR A 26 11.24 -3.27 -1.86
C THR A 26 10.94 -3.60 -0.41
N PRO A 27 10.03 -4.56 -0.14
CA PRO A 27 9.72 -4.96 1.22
C PRO A 27 10.96 -5.48 1.94
N LYS A 28 11.09 -5.16 3.24
CA LYS A 28 12.24 -5.61 4.06
C LYS A 28 11.98 -6.98 4.67
N GLU A 29 10.72 -7.31 4.88
CA GLU A 29 10.26 -8.55 5.48
C GLU A 29 10.27 -9.69 4.45
N ARG A 30 10.46 -10.92 4.94
CA ARG A 30 10.48 -12.13 4.11
C ARG A 30 9.16 -12.38 3.37
N VAL A 31 8.06 -11.97 4.00
CA VAL A 31 6.71 -12.06 3.43
C VAL A 31 6.04 -10.72 3.66
N SER A 32 5.40 -10.18 2.63
CA SER A 32 4.73 -8.88 2.70
C SER A 32 3.42 -8.85 1.95
N VAL A 33 2.47 -8.10 2.50
CA VAL A 33 1.20 -7.78 1.84
C VAL A 33 1.24 -6.33 1.39
N ILE A 34 0.97 -6.09 0.11
CA ILE A 34 0.95 -4.76 -0.48
C ILE A 34 -0.45 -4.50 -1.03
N TYR A 35 -1.10 -3.46 -0.53
CA TYR A 35 -2.38 -2.98 -1.05
C TYR A 35 -2.14 -1.81 -2.02
N PHE A 36 -2.60 -1.96 -3.26
CA PHE A 36 -2.54 -0.96 -4.31
C PHE A 36 -3.88 -0.22 -4.40
N ASP A 37 -3.86 1.01 -3.92
CA ASP A 37 -5.03 1.85 -3.75
C ASP A 37 -4.96 3.12 -4.61
N ASN A 38 -6.11 3.51 -5.13
CA ASN A 38 -6.29 4.76 -5.85
C ASN A 38 -7.37 5.62 -5.17
N SER A 39 -7.05 6.89 -4.90
CA SER A 39 -7.97 7.81 -4.21
C SER A 39 -9.24 8.09 -5.01
N LEU A 40 -9.13 8.18 -6.34
CA LEU A 40 -10.25 8.44 -7.25
C LEU A 40 -11.02 7.17 -7.63
N CYS A 41 -10.72 6.02 -7.02
CA CYS A 41 -11.37 4.73 -7.28
C CYS A 41 -12.49 4.47 -6.26
N PRO A 42 -13.78 4.50 -6.66
CA PRO A 42 -14.90 4.29 -5.75
C PRO A 42 -14.96 2.88 -5.15
N VAL A 43 -14.52 1.87 -5.92
CA VAL A 43 -14.46 0.48 -5.43
C VAL A 43 -13.39 0.33 -4.35
N CYS A 44 -12.28 1.06 -4.47
CA CYS A 44 -11.21 1.07 -3.49
C CYS A 44 -11.69 1.67 -2.16
N ARG A 45 -12.49 2.75 -2.20
CA ARG A 45 -13.12 3.31 -0.98
C ARG A 45 -14.00 2.29 -0.24
N ARG A 46 -14.70 1.41 -0.96
CA ARG A 46 -15.46 0.30 -0.34
C ARG A 46 -14.54 -0.79 0.19
N TYR A 47 -13.46 -1.08 -0.51
CA TYR A 47 -12.49 -2.08 -0.07
C TYR A 47 -11.74 -1.64 1.20
N ASP A 48 -11.50 -0.33 1.38
CA ASP A 48 -10.93 0.23 2.60
C ASP A 48 -11.73 -0.14 3.86
N GLU A 49 -13.06 -0.21 3.77
CA GLU A 49 -13.96 -0.62 4.85
C GLU A 49 -13.73 -2.08 5.28
N VAL A 50 -13.07 -2.89 4.45
CA VAL A 50 -12.67 -4.27 4.74
C VAL A 50 -11.18 -4.36 5.08
N TRP A 51 -10.34 -3.68 4.30
CA TRP A 51 -8.88 -3.75 4.42
C TRP A 51 -8.39 -3.27 5.79
N TYR A 52 -8.77 -2.06 6.21
CA TYR A 52 -8.26 -1.51 7.46
C TYR A 52 -8.71 -2.32 8.68
N PRO A 53 -9.99 -2.72 8.81
CA PRO A 53 -10.41 -3.60 9.91
C PRO A 53 -9.78 -4.99 9.86
N PHE A 54 -9.55 -5.54 8.66
CA PHE A 54 -8.86 -6.83 8.49
C PHE A 54 -7.45 -6.76 9.07
N ILE A 55 -6.67 -5.73 8.72
CA ILE A 55 -5.31 -5.55 9.25
C ILE A 55 -5.33 -5.45 10.78
N ASP A 56 -6.18 -4.57 11.33
CA ASP A 56 -6.22 -4.29 12.76
C ASP A 56 -6.70 -5.51 13.58
N SER A 57 -7.63 -6.30 13.02
CA SER A 57 -8.15 -7.51 13.67
C SER A 57 -7.22 -8.73 13.58
N ASN A 58 -6.21 -8.69 12.69
CA ASN A 58 -5.32 -9.84 12.42
C ASN A 58 -3.84 -9.52 12.71
N LEU A 59 -3.54 -8.48 13.50
CA LEU A 59 -2.15 -8.07 13.77
C LEU A 59 -1.28 -9.19 14.34
N ASP A 60 -1.83 -10.04 15.22
CA ASP A 60 -1.08 -11.16 15.80
C ASP A 60 -0.70 -12.20 14.73
N ALA A 61 -1.60 -12.49 13.79
CA ALA A 61 -1.34 -13.40 12.67
C ALA A 61 -0.36 -12.79 11.64
N LEU A 62 -0.37 -11.47 11.51
CA LEU A 62 0.46 -10.71 10.57
C LEU A 62 1.73 -10.13 11.21
N LYS A 63 2.09 -10.56 12.42
CA LYS A 63 3.19 -9.98 13.19
C LYS A 63 4.54 -10.01 12.47
N ASP A 64 4.78 -11.03 11.63
CA ASP A 64 6.02 -11.22 10.88
C ASP A 64 5.93 -10.74 9.41
N PHE A 65 4.77 -10.21 8.99
CA PHE A 65 4.53 -9.73 7.64
C PHE A 65 4.87 -8.24 7.53
N GLY A 66 5.48 -7.83 6.41
CA GLY A 66 5.49 -6.44 6.01
C GLY A 66 4.10 -6.04 5.51
N LEU A 67 3.58 -4.90 5.95
CA LEU A 67 2.24 -4.44 5.58
C LEU A 67 2.37 -3.07 4.94
N TYR A 68 2.01 -2.98 3.66
CA TYR A 68 2.26 -1.79 2.86
C TYR A 68 1.01 -1.34 2.08
N ILE A 69 0.95 -0.05 1.79
CA ILE A 69 -0.01 0.53 0.83
C ILE A 69 0.77 1.33 -0.19
N ALA A 70 0.60 1.03 -1.47
CA ALA A 70 0.98 1.92 -2.56
C ALA A 70 -0.25 2.76 -2.93
N TYR A 71 -0.22 4.05 -2.62
CA TYR A 71 -1.36 4.94 -2.72
C TYR A 71 -1.09 6.06 -3.75
N CYS A 72 -1.92 6.13 -4.78
CA CYS A 72 -1.90 7.20 -5.78
C CYS A 72 -3.31 7.80 -5.94
N ASN A 73 -3.45 8.90 -6.69
CA ASN A 73 -4.80 9.36 -7.05
C ASN A 73 -5.38 8.50 -8.17
N TRP A 74 -4.57 8.23 -9.20
CA TRP A 74 -4.92 7.35 -10.31
C TRP A 74 -3.67 6.76 -11.00
N PHE A 75 -3.22 5.59 -10.53
CA PHE A 75 -2.05 4.85 -11.01
C PHE A 75 -0.85 5.77 -11.25
N THR A 76 -0.14 5.60 -12.37
CA THR A 76 0.96 6.48 -12.78
C THR A 76 0.49 7.75 -13.49
N GLN A 77 -0.77 7.79 -13.95
CA GLN A 77 -1.29 8.94 -14.71
C GLN A 77 -1.55 10.17 -13.83
N ASN A 78 -1.88 9.94 -12.55
CA ASN A 78 -2.08 10.99 -11.57
C ASN A 78 -1.51 10.53 -10.22
N CYS A 79 -0.19 10.64 -10.08
CA CYS A 79 0.49 10.36 -8.83
C CYS A 79 1.69 11.27 -8.64
N THR A 80 1.74 11.94 -7.50
CA THR A 80 2.81 12.88 -7.13
C THR A 80 3.97 12.20 -6.42
N SER A 81 3.82 10.94 -6.01
CA SER A 81 4.90 10.12 -5.47
C SER A 81 5.47 9.25 -6.58
N LEU A 82 6.75 9.43 -6.87
CA LEU A 82 7.52 8.62 -7.80
C LEU A 82 7.68 7.20 -7.25
N LYS A 83 7.95 7.05 -5.95
CA LYS A 83 8.05 5.74 -5.28
C LYS A 83 6.78 4.92 -5.46
N ALA A 84 5.61 5.53 -5.22
CA ALA A 84 4.32 4.86 -5.41
C ALA A 84 4.08 4.51 -6.89
N ALA A 85 4.30 5.46 -7.80
CA ALA A 85 4.13 5.24 -9.24
C ALA A 85 5.01 4.09 -9.77
N LEU A 86 6.30 4.06 -9.37
CA LEU A 86 7.22 2.99 -9.73
C LEU A 86 6.78 1.65 -9.12
N THR A 87 6.21 1.65 -7.91
CA THR A 87 5.68 0.43 -7.30
C THR A 87 4.50 -0.13 -8.10
N PHE A 88 3.58 0.70 -8.59
CA PHE A 88 2.51 0.25 -9.50
C PHE A 88 3.07 -0.41 -10.78
N ILE A 89 4.15 0.17 -11.34
CA ILE A 89 4.81 -0.35 -12.55
C ILE A 89 5.49 -1.70 -12.28
N GLU A 90 6.32 -1.76 -11.24
CA GLU A 90 7.13 -2.94 -10.88
C GLU A 90 6.26 -4.18 -10.68
N TYR A 91 5.14 -4.02 -9.97
CA TYR A 91 4.21 -5.10 -9.69
C TYR A 91 3.18 -5.31 -10.81
N GLY A 92 3.28 -4.57 -11.93
CA GLY A 92 2.41 -4.73 -13.10
C GLY A 92 0.92 -4.47 -12.81
N VAL A 93 0.60 -3.66 -11.79
CA VAL A 93 -0.77 -3.46 -11.33
C VAL A 93 -1.51 -2.50 -12.26
N LYS A 94 -2.54 -3.02 -12.92
CA LYS A 94 -3.37 -2.28 -13.91
C LYS A 94 -4.83 -2.08 -13.47
N ALA A 95 -5.19 -2.59 -12.30
CA ALA A 95 -6.52 -2.47 -11.72
C ALA A 95 -6.40 -2.24 -10.20
N SER A 96 -7.33 -1.48 -9.63
CA SER A 96 -7.43 -1.27 -8.18
C SER A 96 -8.89 -1.46 -7.74
N PRO A 97 -9.14 -1.97 -6.52
CA PRO A 97 -8.14 -2.39 -5.53
C PRO A 97 -7.41 -3.67 -5.96
N THR A 98 -6.12 -3.77 -5.65
CA THR A 98 -5.33 -5.01 -5.81
C THR A 98 -4.53 -5.23 -4.54
N THR A 99 -4.49 -6.46 -4.04
CA THR A 99 -3.63 -6.86 -2.94
C THR A 99 -2.69 -7.96 -3.42
N VAL A 100 -1.39 -7.79 -3.16
CA VAL A 100 -0.35 -8.76 -3.55
C VAL A 100 0.32 -9.30 -2.29
N LEU A 101 0.59 -10.60 -2.29
CA LEU A 101 1.45 -11.27 -1.33
C LEU A 101 2.79 -11.58 -2.01
N VAL A 102 3.89 -11.07 -1.46
CA VAL A 102 5.26 -11.30 -1.96
C VAL A 102 6.17 -11.85 -0.89
#